data_AF-A0A8T2QEP6-F1
#
_entry.id   AF-A0A8T2QEP6-F1
#
_cell.length_a   1.000
_cell.length_b   1.000
_cell.length_c   1.000
_cell.angle_alpha   90.00
_cell.angle_beta   90.00
_cell.angle_gamma   90.00
#
_symmetry.space_group_name_H-M   'P 1'
#
loop_
_entity.id
_entity.type
_entity.pdbx_description
1 polymer ?
#
loop_
_entity_poly.entity_id
_entity_poly.type
_entity_poly.pdbx_seq_one_letter_code
_entity_poly.pdbx_strand_id
1 'polypeptide(L)'
;MLVHWARSKGWLVCYIPSARKWTDNGFYYKNDSSGLWDTPVQATSMLQDFMNSHGDMLDMIPCRISDPIPLGEGPGIGRLTGVQEAPIREGATLKHLVHFGIVTPHAAVGVVVRLRKELSLVEELPVLIAIDEFNSWFTFSAFHESLSEFKRKQIHAKELAMVNAYRDMTYGPFMIGAFSHTTNVGKLPKQLPTFPYEAKVFVNRFDFWEASIMLKHYIRKWSPNAKFGKRARRAIYMLTNGNATEIRDIACMTAGGMRQRPEQVIAASA
;
A
#
# COMPACT_ATOMS: atom_id res chain seq x y z
N MET A 1 3.53 11.26 6.05
CA MET A 1 4.34 11.80 7.17
C MET A 1 5.01 10.70 8.00
N LEU A 2 4.28 9.67 8.45
CA LEU A 2 4.85 8.62 9.31
C LEU A 2 5.97 7.81 8.64
N VAL A 3 5.77 7.36 7.39
CA VAL A 3 6.79 6.64 6.60
C VAL A 3 8.07 7.47 6.47
N HIS A 4 7.94 8.77 6.21
CA HIS A 4 9.10 9.67 6.12
C HIS A 4 9.84 9.79 7.46
N TRP A 5 9.11 9.91 8.58
CA TRP A 5 9.71 9.92 9.91
C TRP A 5 10.42 8.59 10.24
N ALA A 6 9.80 7.44 9.94
CA ALA A 6 10.40 6.14 10.20
C ALA A 6 11.70 5.96 9.38
N ARG A 7 11.68 6.34 8.10
CA ARG A 7 12.87 6.34 7.24
C ARG A 7 13.97 7.26 7.76
N SER A 8 13.65 8.46 8.24
CA SER A 8 14.66 9.36 8.81
C SER A 8 15.25 8.88 10.15
N LYS A 9 14.58 7.93 10.81
CA LYS A 9 15.08 7.20 11.98
C LYS A 9 15.81 5.91 11.64
N GLY A 10 15.99 5.59 10.36
CA GLY A 10 16.68 4.38 9.92
C GLY A 10 15.85 3.10 10.05
N TRP A 11 14.52 3.20 10.14
CA TRP A 11 13.64 2.02 10.18
C TRP A 11 13.55 1.40 8.78
N LEU A 12 13.41 0.07 8.74
CA LEU A 12 13.08 -0.65 7.52
C LEU A 12 11.58 -0.54 7.27
N VAL A 13 11.18 0.12 6.18
CA VAL A 13 9.76 0.44 5.93
C VAL A 13 9.25 -0.25 4.66
N CYS A 14 8.38 -1.24 4.84
CA CYS A 14 7.59 -1.82 3.77
C CYS A 14 6.33 -0.97 3.55
N TYR A 15 6.39 0.00 2.63
CA TYR A 15 5.27 0.89 2.33
C TYR A 15 4.50 0.45 1.09
N ILE A 16 3.18 0.28 1.24
CA ILE A 16 2.24 -0.07 0.17
C ILE A 16 1.29 1.14 -0.02
N PRO A 17 1.55 2.01 -1.02
CA PRO A 17 0.81 3.27 -1.18
C PRO A 17 -0.62 3.09 -1.71
N SER A 18 -0.96 1.93 -2.26
CA SER A 18 -2.33 1.62 -2.69
C SER A 18 -2.55 0.12 -2.59
N ALA A 19 -3.19 -0.31 -1.50
CA ALA A 19 -3.63 -1.68 -1.33
C ALA A 19 -4.59 -2.13 -2.46
N ARG A 20 -5.35 -1.19 -3.04
CA ARG A 20 -6.25 -1.47 -4.15
C ARG A 20 -5.53 -2.05 -5.36
N LYS A 21 -4.31 -1.62 -5.68
CA LYS A 21 -3.52 -2.15 -6.81
C LYS A 21 -3.27 -3.66 -6.72
N TRP A 22 -3.30 -4.25 -5.52
CA TRP A 22 -3.13 -5.69 -5.34
C TRP A 22 -4.42 -6.47 -5.61
N THR A 23 -5.55 -5.77 -5.64
CA THR A 23 -6.89 -6.35 -5.83
C THR A 23 -7.52 -5.94 -7.16
N ASP A 24 -6.80 -5.21 -8.00
CA ASP A 24 -7.33 -4.60 -9.21
C ASP A 24 -6.31 -4.64 -10.34
N ASN A 25 -6.82 -4.99 -11.52
CA ASN A 25 -6.11 -5.04 -12.81
C ASN A 25 -4.87 -5.98 -12.85
N GLY A 26 -4.43 -6.36 -14.04
CA GLY A 26 -3.21 -7.16 -14.22
C GLY A 26 -3.41 -8.69 -14.25
N PHE A 27 -2.31 -9.40 -14.50
CA PHE A 27 -2.29 -10.84 -14.64
C PHE A 27 -2.42 -11.54 -13.28
N TYR A 28 -3.31 -12.53 -13.22
CA TYR A 28 -3.55 -13.34 -12.03
C TYR A 28 -3.85 -14.79 -12.44
N TYR A 29 -3.49 -15.74 -11.58
CA TYR A 29 -3.77 -17.17 -11.77
C TYR A 29 -3.99 -17.85 -10.42
N LYS A 30 -4.62 -19.01 -10.44
CA LYS A 30 -4.82 -19.82 -9.24
C LYS A 30 -3.63 -20.73 -9.06
N ASN A 31 -2.98 -20.66 -7.91
CA ASN A 31 -1.88 -21.54 -7.59
C ASN A 31 -2.43 -22.83 -6.98
N ASP A 32 -2.24 -23.95 -7.69
CA ASP A 32 -2.74 -25.26 -7.24
C ASP A 32 -2.14 -25.72 -5.91
N SER A 33 -0.89 -25.31 -5.62
CA SER A 33 -0.19 -25.73 -4.40
C SER A 33 -0.73 -25.06 -3.13
N SER A 34 -1.03 -23.77 -3.20
CA SER A 34 -1.51 -22.98 -2.06
C SER A 34 -3.04 -22.86 -2.02
N GLY A 35 -3.71 -23.09 -3.17
CA GLY A 35 -5.13 -22.82 -3.36
C GLY A 35 -5.48 -21.32 -3.41
N LEU A 36 -4.49 -20.44 -3.34
CA LEU A 36 -4.64 -18.99 -3.39
C LEU A 36 -4.40 -18.45 -4.80
N TRP A 37 -4.77 -17.20 -5.01
CA TRP A 37 -4.58 -16.49 -6.28
C TRP A 37 -3.33 -15.62 -6.24
N ASP A 38 -2.46 -15.82 -7.22
CA ASP A 38 -1.18 -15.15 -7.33
C ASP A 38 -1.26 -13.98 -8.31
N THR A 39 -0.55 -12.88 -8.00
CA THR A 39 -0.53 -11.63 -8.77
C THR A 39 0.92 -11.17 -9.02
N PRO A 40 1.64 -11.81 -9.95
CA PRO A 40 3.09 -11.66 -10.09
C PRO A 40 3.52 -10.27 -10.57
N VAL A 41 2.70 -9.57 -11.35
CA VAL A 41 2.99 -8.21 -11.83
C VAL A 41 3.02 -7.24 -10.65
N GLN A 42 2.03 -7.33 -9.76
CA GLN A 42 1.94 -6.54 -8.53
C GLN A 42 3.07 -6.87 -7.56
N ALA A 43 3.42 -8.15 -7.42
CA ALA A 43 4.53 -8.60 -6.59
C ALA A 43 5.85 -7.97 -7.04
N THR A 44 6.14 -8.05 -8.34
CA THR A 44 7.37 -7.48 -8.92
C THR A 44 7.45 -5.97 -8.69
N SER A 45 6.34 -5.25 -8.91
CA SER A 45 6.27 -3.80 -8.65
C SER A 45 6.56 -3.47 -7.18
N MET A 46 5.99 -4.22 -6.23
CA MET A 46 6.24 -3.98 -4.81
C MET A 46 7.70 -4.27 -4.42
N LEU A 47 8.28 -5.34 -4.95
CA LEU A 47 9.69 -5.68 -4.68
C LEU A 47 10.63 -4.59 -5.23
N GLN A 48 10.33 -4.03 -6.41
CA GLN A 48 11.09 -2.93 -6.99
C GLN A 48 11.01 -1.67 -6.11
N ASP A 49 9.81 -1.30 -5.65
CA ASP A 49 9.61 -0.14 -4.77
C ASP A 49 10.36 -0.31 -3.43
N PHE A 50 10.37 -1.53 -2.90
CA PHE A 50 11.07 -1.88 -1.67
C PHE A 50 12.60 -1.82 -1.84
N MET A 51 13.12 -2.40 -2.93
CA MET A 51 14.54 -2.33 -3.30
C MET A 51 15.00 -0.87 -3.48
N ASN A 52 14.24 -0.07 -4.21
CA ASN A 52 14.56 1.35 -4.43
C ASN A 52 14.58 2.16 -3.14
N SER A 53 13.77 1.77 -2.15
CA SER A 53 13.67 2.49 -0.87
C SER A 53 14.77 2.13 0.13
N HIS A 54 15.28 0.89 0.10
CA HIS A 54 16.11 0.32 1.17
C HIS A 54 17.32 -0.49 0.68
N GLY A 55 17.71 -0.36 -0.60
CA GLY A 55 18.70 -1.23 -1.25
C GLY A 55 20.02 -1.45 -0.50
N ASP A 56 20.56 -0.43 0.17
CA ASP A 56 21.80 -0.54 0.95
C ASP A 56 21.57 -1.19 2.32
N MET A 57 20.40 -0.95 2.94
CA MET A 57 20.03 -1.55 4.22
C MET A 57 19.80 -3.06 4.08
N LEU A 58 19.24 -3.50 2.95
CA LEU A 58 18.92 -4.90 2.68
C LEU A 58 20.15 -5.80 2.53
N ASP A 59 21.33 -5.23 2.24
CA ASP A 59 22.59 -5.98 2.19
C ASP A 59 23.08 -6.40 3.57
N MET A 60 22.73 -5.64 4.62
CA MET A 60 23.18 -5.92 5.98
C MET A 60 22.31 -6.98 6.68
N ILE A 61 21.14 -7.32 6.12
CA ILE A 61 20.16 -8.19 6.78
C ILE A 61 20.22 -9.58 6.14
N PRO A 62 20.58 -10.63 6.90
CA PRO A 62 20.57 -11.99 6.40
C PRO A 62 19.13 -12.54 6.29
N CYS A 63 18.91 -13.42 5.31
CA CYS A 63 17.72 -14.27 5.29
C CYS A 63 17.83 -15.30 6.41
N ARG A 64 16.82 -15.37 7.27
CA ARG A 64 16.78 -16.33 8.39
C ARG A 64 16.05 -17.62 8.03
N ILE A 65 15.22 -17.61 6.99
CA ILE A 65 14.46 -18.78 6.57
C ILE A 65 15.12 -19.42 5.36
N SER A 66 15.44 -20.71 5.50
CA SER A 66 16.13 -21.49 4.46
C SER A 66 15.18 -22.26 3.54
N ASP A 67 13.88 -22.39 3.85
CA ASP A 67 12.99 -23.16 2.99
C ASP A 67 12.88 -22.54 1.59
N PRO A 68 12.80 -23.41 0.56
CA PRO A 68 12.83 -22.97 -0.81
C PRO A 68 11.61 -22.10 -1.15
N ILE A 69 11.76 -21.29 -2.19
CA ILE A 69 10.74 -20.35 -2.63
C ILE A 69 9.83 -21.06 -3.63
N PRO A 70 8.51 -21.13 -3.38
CA PRO A 70 7.60 -21.71 -4.35
C PRO A 70 7.55 -20.85 -5.61
N LEU A 71 7.72 -21.50 -6.76
CA LEU A 71 7.63 -20.91 -8.09
C LEU A 71 6.22 -21.09 -8.62
N GLY A 72 5.67 -20.02 -9.18
CA GLY A 72 4.38 -20.02 -9.83
C GLY A 72 4.45 -19.63 -11.30
N GLU A 73 3.37 -19.05 -11.81
CA GLU A 73 3.29 -18.58 -13.20
C GLU A 73 3.81 -17.15 -13.34
N GLY A 74 4.40 -16.89 -14.50
CA GLY A 74 4.93 -15.58 -14.88
C GLY A 74 4.10 -15.00 -16.03
N PRO A 75 3.93 -13.67 -16.09
CA PRO A 75 3.19 -13.03 -17.18
C PRO A 75 3.83 -13.37 -18.54
N GLY A 76 3.03 -13.97 -19.43
CA GLY A 76 3.46 -14.30 -20.79
C GLY A 76 4.30 -15.58 -20.94
N ILE A 77 4.59 -16.30 -19.85
CA ILE A 77 5.42 -17.52 -19.88
C ILE A 77 4.57 -18.76 -19.51
N GLY A 78 3.49 -18.58 -18.74
CA GLY A 78 2.65 -19.68 -18.26
C GLY A 78 3.31 -20.48 -17.14
N ARG A 79 2.82 -21.70 -16.90
CA ARG A 79 3.33 -22.60 -15.87
C ARG A 79 4.64 -23.25 -16.31
N LEU A 80 5.66 -23.17 -15.45
CA LEU A 80 6.94 -23.82 -15.69
C LEU A 80 6.78 -25.35 -15.62
N THR A 81 7.23 -26.05 -16.66
CA THR A 81 7.32 -27.51 -16.68
C THR A 81 8.65 -27.94 -16.04
N GLY A 82 8.63 -28.39 -14.78
CA GLY A 82 9.83 -28.89 -14.10
C GLY A 82 9.93 -28.43 -12.65
N VAL A 83 10.99 -27.68 -12.33
CA VAL A 83 11.30 -27.21 -10.97
C VAL A 83 10.22 -26.24 -10.48
N GLN A 84 9.52 -26.62 -9.41
CA GLN A 84 8.46 -25.82 -8.79
C GLN A 84 8.94 -25.01 -7.59
N GLU A 85 10.20 -25.17 -7.17
CA GLU A 85 10.75 -24.49 -6.00
C GLU A 85 12.20 -24.08 -6.27
N ALA A 86 12.55 -22.84 -5.92
CA ALA A 86 13.92 -22.35 -6.03
C ALA A 86 14.64 -22.39 -4.68
N PRO A 87 15.81 -23.06 -4.58
CA PRO A 87 16.59 -23.06 -3.35
C PRO A 87 17.16 -21.66 -3.07
N ILE A 88 17.22 -21.29 -1.80
CA ILE A 88 17.89 -20.07 -1.35
C ILE A 88 19.36 -20.40 -1.12
N ARG A 89 20.26 -19.50 -1.55
CA ARG A 89 21.70 -19.65 -1.30
C ARG A 89 21.98 -19.55 0.20
N GLU A 90 22.87 -20.39 0.72
CA GLU A 90 23.32 -20.28 2.11
C GLU A 90 23.97 -18.91 2.34
N GLY A 91 23.57 -18.24 3.43
CA GLY A 91 24.03 -16.88 3.75
C GLY A 91 23.47 -15.78 2.84
N ALA A 92 22.40 -16.03 2.09
CA ALA A 92 21.74 -15.00 1.29
C ALA A 92 21.25 -13.84 2.17
N THR A 93 21.34 -12.62 1.63
CA THR A 93 20.79 -11.40 2.25
C THR A 93 19.36 -11.14 1.76
N LEU A 94 18.60 -10.31 2.48
CA LEU A 94 17.28 -9.88 2.02
C LEU A 94 17.34 -9.18 0.66
N LYS A 95 18.44 -8.48 0.34
CA LYS A 95 18.64 -7.90 -0.99
C LYS A 95 18.68 -8.96 -2.07
N HIS A 96 19.40 -10.06 -1.84
CA HIS A 96 19.46 -11.17 -2.78
C HIS A 96 18.07 -11.77 -3.01
N LEU A 97 17.31 -11.98 -1.93
CA LEU A 97 15.93 -12.49 -1.99
C LEU A 97 15.01 -11.57 -2.81
N VAL A 98 15.01 -10.26 -2.54
CA VAL A 98 14.19 -9.28 -3.25
C VAL A 98 14.61 -9.18 -4.71
N HIS A 99 15.92 -9.13 -4.99
CA HIS A 99 16.45 -9.08 -6.34
C HIS A 99 16.08 -10.33 -7.15
N PHE A 100 16.12 -11.52 -6.53
CA PHE A 100 15.69 -12.77 -7.15
C PHE A 100 14.22 -12.69 -7.61
N GLY A 101 13.33 -12.14 -6.78
CA GLY A 101 11.91 -11.95 -7.14
C GLY A 101 11.67 -10.89 -8.21
N ILE A 102 12.54 -9.89 -8.34
CA ILE A 102 12.46 -8.89 -9.42
C ILE A 102 12.90 -9.50 -10.75
N VAL A 103 14.01 -10.24 -10.76
CA VAL A 103 14.59 -10.85 -11.97
C VAL A 103 13.77 -12.07 -12.43
N THR A 104 13.15 -12.78 -11.50
CA THR A 104 12.40 -14.02 -11.77
C THR A 104 10.91 -13.81 -11.44
N PRO A 105 10.07 -13.41 -12.42
CA PRO A 105 8.65 -13.12 -12.19
C PRO A 105 7.87 -14.29 -11.58
N HIS A 106 8.25 -15.53 -11.91
CA HIS A 106 7.66 -16.76 -11.36
C HIS A 106 7.84 -16.90 -9.85
N ALA A 107 8.92 -16.34 -9.30
CA ALA A 107 9.21 -16.35 -7.87
C ALA A 107 8.63 -15.14 -7.15
N ALA A 108 8.18 -14.10 -7.87
CA ALA A 108 7.87 -12.79 -7.28
C ALA A 108 6.84 -12.88 -6.14
N VAL A 109 5.74 -13.61 -6.34
CA VAL A 109 4.70 -13.77 -5.31
C VAL A 109 5.23 -14.56 -4.12
N GLY A 110 5.92 -15.68 -4.37
CA GLY A 110 6.56 -16.48 -3.33
C GLY A 110 7.57 -15.68 -2.51
N VAL A 111 8.37 -14.84 -3.17
CA VAL A 111 9.32 -13.91 -2.54
C VAL A 111 8.60 -12.89 -1.67
N VAL A 112 7.49 -12.28 -2.12
CA VAL A 112 6.73 -11.32 -1.30
C VAL A 112 6.15 -11.98 -0.05
N VAL A 113 5.60 -13.19 -0.18
CA VAL A 113 5.06 -13.97 0.95
C VAL A 113 6.19 -14.38 1.91
N ARG A 114 7.34 -14.80 1.39
CA ARG A 114 8.53 -15.09 2.19
C ARG A 114 9.04 -13.84 2.90
N LEU A 115 9.12 -12.71 2.20
CA LEU A 115 9.57 -11.43 2.74
C LEU A 115 8.73 -11.01 3.94
N ARG A 116 7.41 -11.22 3.93
CA ARG A 116 6.55 -10.97 5.09
C ARG A 116 6.99 -11.73 6.34
N LYS A 117 7.40 -12.99 6.18
CA LYS A 117 7.88 -13.84 7.27
C LYS A 117 9.26 -13.40 7.73
N GLU A 118 10.17 -13.16 6.79
CA GLU A 118 11.53 -12.66 7.07
C GLU A 118 11.50 -11.34 7.84
N LEU A 119 10.67 -10.39 7.40
CA LEU A 119 10.47 -9.10 8.08
C LEU A 119 9.96 -9.24 9.52
N SER A 120 9.38 -10.38 9.89
CA SER A 120 8.97 -10.66 11.29
C SER A 120 10.11 -11.20 12.14
N LEU A 121 11.18 -11.67 11.51
CA LEU A 121 12.36 -12.23 12.16
C LEU A 121 13.54 -11.25 12.16
N VAL A 122 13.41 -10.10 11.48
CA VAL A 122 14.44 -9.05 11.49
C VAL A 122 14.57 -8.48 12.91
N GLU A 123 15.79 -8.55 13.44
CA GLU A 123 16.15 -8.02 14.77
C GLU A 123 17.16 -6.87 14.67
N GLU A 124 17.83 -6.72 13.53
CA GLU A 124 18.88 -5.72 13.28
C GLU A 124 18.32 -4.30 13.28
N LEU A 125 17.10 -4.13 12.76
CA LEU A 125 16.45 -2.85 12.57
C LEU A 125 14.96 -2.95 12.93
N PRO A 126 14.37 -1.86 13.47
CA PRO A 126 12.93 -1.79 13.64
C PRO A 126 12.25 -1.79 12.27
N VAL A 127 11.24 -2.65 12.12
CA VAL A 127 10.48 -2.83 10.88
C VAL A 127 9.09 -2.21 11.02
N LEU A 128 8.68 -1.45 10.00
CA LEU A 128 7.33 -0.91 9.84
C LEU A 128 6.71 -1.36 8.53
N ILE A 129 5.53 -1.97 8.58
CA ILE A 129 4.67 -2.19 7.41
C ILE A 129 3.58 -1.12 7.41
N ALA A 130 3.57 -0.27 6.40
CA ALA A 130 2.59 0.81 6.25
C ALA A 130 1.77 0.58 4.98
N ILE A 131 0.43 0.59 5.12
CA ILE A 131 -0.48 0.23 4.04
C ILE A 131 -1.55 1.29 3.91
N ASP A 132 -1.66 1.91 2.73
CA ASP A 132 -2.75 2.84 2.42
C ASP A 132 -3.88 2.12 1.67
N GLU A 133 -5.09 2.65 1.76
CA GLU A 133 -6.31 2.03 1.21
C GLU A 133 -6.58 0.61 1.77
N PHE A 134 -6.15 0.32 2.99
CA PHE A 134 -6.15 -1.01 3.61
C PHE A 134 -7.54 -1.67 3.65
N ASN A 135 -8.60 -0.86 3.67
CA ASN A 135 -9.99 -1.33 3.59
C ASN A 135 -10.29 -2.12 2.30
N SER A 136 -9.55 -1.91 1.20
CA SER A 136 -9.69 -2.70 -0.04
C SER A 136 -9.41 -4.19 0.15
N TRP A 137 -8.63 -4.59 1.16
CA TRP A 137 -8.30 -6.00 1.42
C TRP A 137 -9.36 -6.75 2.24
N PHE A 138 -10.44 -6.07 2.63
CA PHE A 138 -11.56 -6.65 3.38
C PHE A 138 -12.82 -6.80 2.53
N THR A 139 -12.72 -6.61 1.21
CA THR A 139 -13.82 -6.75 0.26
C THR A 139 -13.44 -7.67 -0.91
N PHE A 140 -14.31 -7.74 -1.91
CA PHE A 140 -14.05 -8.44 -3.15
C PHE A 140 -13.09 -7.67 -4.06
N SER A 141 -12.21 -8.41 -4.71
CA SER A 141 -11.28 -7.88 -5.72
C SER A 141 -11.99 -7.68 -7.07
N ALA A 142 -11.35 -7.01 -8.02
CA ALA A 142 -11.83 -6.93 -9.40
C ALA A 142 -11.65 -8.26 -10.17
N PHE A 143 -10.93 -9.23 -9.59
CA PHE A 143 -10.65 -10.51 -10.21
C PHE A 143 -11.81 -11.48 -10.09
N HIS A 144 -11.89 -12.40 -11.06
CA HIS A 144 -12.97 -13.38 -11.16
C HIS A 144 -12.42 -14.78 -11.44
N GLU A 145 -12.99 -15.78 -10.78
CA GLU A 145 -12.82 -17.19 -11.08
C GLU A 145 -13.89 -17.60 -12.10
N SER A 146 -13.48 -18.18 -13.22
CA SER A 146 -14.41 -18.79 -14.17
C SER A 146 -14.80 -20.17 -13.62
N LEU A 147 -16.08 -20.33 -13.28
CA LEU A 147 -16.64 -21.60 -12.83
C LEU A 147 -17.23 -22.39 -14.00
N SER A 148 -17.77 -21.67 -14.98
CA SER A 148 -18.22 -22.20 -16.28
C SER A 148 -18.12 -21.09 -17.32
N GLU A 149 -18.46 -21.39 -18.58
CA GLU A 149 -18.47 -20.42 -19.69
C GLU A 149 -19.27 -19.15 -19.38
N PHE A 150 -20.41 -19.31 -18.67
CA PHE A 150 -21.33 -18.21 -18.35
C PHE A 150 -21.29 -17.76 -16.89
N LYS A 151 -20.62 -18.51 -16.00
CA LYS A 151 -20.61 -18.24 -14.57
C LYS A 151 -19.23 -17.81 -14.10
N ARG A 152 -19.16 -16.59 -13.56
CA ARG A 152 -17.97 -16.03 -12.92
C ARG A 152 -18.26 -15.76 -11.46
N LYS A 153 -17.33 -16.16 -10.58
CA LYS A 153 -17.37 -15.83 -9.15
C LYS A 153 -16.32 -14.76 -8.88
N GLN A 154 -16.74 -13.66 -8.26
CA GLN A 154 -15.80 -12.62 -7.84
C GLN A 154 -14.90 -13.14 -6.72
N ILE A 155 -13.59 -12.94 -6.86
CA ILE A 155 -12.59 -13.43 -5.92
C ILE A 155 -12.51 -12.47 -4.73
N HIS A 156 -12.57 -13.00 -3.51
CA HIS A 156 -12.42 -12.18 -2.32
C HIS A 156 -10.94 -11.80 -2.12
N ALA A 157 -10.63 -10.56 -1.70
CA ALA A 157 -9.24 -10.11 -1.57
C ALA A 157 -8.37 -11.01 -0.66
N LYS A 158 -8.96 -11.56 0.42
CA LYS A 158 -8.31 -12.56 1.30
C LYS A 158 -7.82 -13.85 0.59
N GLU A 159 -8.37 -14.16 -0.58
CA GLU A 159 -7.99 -15.34 -1.38
C GLU A 159 -6.78 -15.05 -2.28
N LEU A 160 -6.32 -13.79 -2.36
CA LEU A 160 -5.08 -13.42 -3.04
C LEU A 160 -3.88 -13.67 -2.11
N ALA A 161 -2.84 -14.34 -2.58
CA ALA A 161 -1.72 -14.80 -1.76
C ALA A 161 -0.98 -13.66 -1.05
N MET A 162 -0.66 -12.58 -1.77
CA MET A 162 0.02 -11.42 -1.19
C MET A 162 -0.83 -10.73 -0.13
N VAL A 163 -2.13 -10.54 -0.41
CA VAL A 163 -3.07 -9.91 0.54
C VAL A 163 -3.21 -10.80 1.77
N ASN A 164 -3.36 -12.11 1.59
CA ASN A 164 -3.46 -13.07 2.69
C ASN A 164 -2.28 -12.94 3.66
N ALA A 165 -1.05 -12.83 3.12
CA ALA A 165 0.16 -12.68 3.91
C ALA A 165 0.25 -11.34 4.67
N TYR A 166 -0.16 -10.23 4.07
CA TYR A 166 0.00 -8.88 4.64
C TYR A 166 -1.24 -8.34 5.37
N ARG A 167 -2.38 -9.02 5.30
CA ARG A 167 -3.64 -8.57 5.91
C ARG A 167 -3.69 -8.78 7.42
N ASP A 168 -3.00 -9.80 7.93
CA ASP A 168 -2.99 -10.10 9.35
C ASP A 168 -2.05 -9.16 10.12
N MET A 169 -2.62 -8.46 11.10
CA MET A 169 -1.92 -7.50 11.96
C MET A 169 -1.67 -8.04 13.37
N THR A 170 -2.00 -9.30 13.65
CA THR A 170 -1.90 -9.87 15.00
C THR A 170 -0.48 -10.28 15.38
N TYR A 171 0.39 -10.53 14.41
CA TYR A 171 1.77 -10.99 14.64
C TYR A 171 2.79 -10.30 13.73
N GLY A 172 4.05 -10.28 14.19
CA GLY A 172 5.19 -9.80 13.43
C GLY A 172 5.52 -8.32 13.69
N PRO A 173 6.06 -7.61 12.68
CA PRO A 173 6.58 -6.26 12.86
C PRO A 173 5.45 -5.24 13.09
N PHE A 174 5.79 -3.99 13.43
CA PHE A 174 4.78 -2.95 13.58
C PHE A 174 4.03 -2.73 12.25
N MET A 175 2.70 -2.76 12.29
CA MET A 175 1.85 -2.60 11.11
C MET A 175 0.87 -1.45 11.30
N ILE A 176 0.69 -0.63 10.26
CA ILE A 176 -0.27 0.47 10.24
C ILE A 176 -1.01 0.46 8.90
N GLY A 177 -2.32 0.27 8.96
CA GLY A 177 -3.23 0.36 7.82
C GLY A 177 -4.06 1.64 7.89
N ALA A 178 -4.09 2.42 6.81
CA ALA A 178 -4.98 3.56 6.67
C ALA A 178 -6.21 3.18 5.83
N PHE A 179 -7.40 3.55 6.29
CA PHE A 179 -8.60 3.41 5.48
C PHE A 179 -8.76 4.63 4.58
N SER A 180 -9.17 4.39 3.35
CA SER A 180 -9.52 5.46 2.43
C SER A 180 -11.00 5.44 2.09
N HIS A 181 -11.60 6.63 2.00
CA HIS A 181 -12.96 6.79 1.49
C HIS A 181 -13.02 6.90 -0.04
N THR A 182 -11.87 6.96 -0.72
CA THR A 182 -11.80 6.93 -2.20
C THR A 182 -12.06 5.54 -2.75
N THR A 183 -11.86 4.50 -1.93
CA THR A 183 -12.18 3.14 -2.29
C THR A 183 -13.67 2.93 -2.00
N ASN A 184 -14.44 2.54 -3.02
CA ASN A 184 -15.88 2.27 -2.92
C ASN A 184 -16.14 0.95 -2.16
N VAL A 185 -15.56 0.83 -0.97
CA VAL A 185 -15.78 -0.31 -0.09
C VAL A 185 -17.08 -0.06 0.65
N GLY A 186 -17.98 -1.05 0.62
CA GLY A 186 -19.21 -1.01 1.40
C GLY A 186 -18.95 -0.89 2.91
N LYS A 187 -20.01 -0.85 3.70
CA LYS A 187 -19.89 -0.81 5.17
C LYS A 187 -19.11 -2.02 5.67
N LEU A 188 -17.88 -1.79 6.11
CA LEU A 188 -17.08 -2.80 6.79
C LEU A 188 -17.60 -3.03 8.21
N PRO A 189 -17.46 -4.26 8.75
CA PRO A 189 -17.87 -4.54 10.11
C PRO A 189 -17.05 -3.72 11.11
N LYS A 190 -17.68 -3.39 12.25
CA LYS A 190 -17.03 -2.63 13.33
C LYS A 190 -15.74 -3.29 13.80
N GLN A 191 -15.70 -4.61 13.83
CA GLN A 191 -14.49 -5.39 14.07
C GLN A 191 -14.09 -6.07 12.76
N LEU A 192 -12.87 -5.81 12.30
CA LEU A 192 -12.30 -6.57 11.20
C LEU A 192 -11.68 -7.85 11.75
N PRO A 193 -11.75 -8.97 11.00
CA PRO A 193 -11.03 -10.18 11.37
C PRO A 193 -9.53 -9.89 11.38
N THR A 194 -8.78 -10.56 12.26
CA THR A 194 -7.31 -10.43 12.40
C THR A 194 -6.83 -8.99 12.65
N PHE A 195 -7.71 -8.16 13.21
CA PHE A 195 -7.42 -6.78 13.58
C PHE A 195 -7.57 -6.63 15.10
N PRO A 196 -6.62 -6.03 15.84
CA PRO A 196 -6.74 -5.86 17.28
C PRO A 196 -7.87 -4.87 17.64
N TYR A 197 -8.63 -5.14 18.70
CA TYR A 197 -9.78 -4.31 19.11
C TYR A 197 -9.42 -2.84 19.38
N GLU A 198 -8.26 -2.58 19.99
CA GLU A 198 -7.84 -1.24 20.42
C GLU A 198 -6.91 -0.54 19.41
N ALA A 199 -6.66 -1.13 18.24
CA ALA A 199 -5.71 -0.59 17.27
C ALA A 199 -6.28 0.54 16.38
N LYS A 200 -7.55 0.92 16.55
CA LYS A 200 -8.19 1.95 15.72
C LYS A 200 -7.90 3.34 16.25
N VAL A 201 -7.18 4.12 15.47
CA VAL A 201 -6.98 5.55 15.72
C VAL A 201 -7.85 6.35 14.75
N PHE A 202 -8.75 7.17 15.28
CA PHE A 202 -9.54 8.10 14.49
C PHE A 202 -8.75 9.38 14.25
N VAL A 203 -8.55 9.74 12.99
CA VAL A 203 -7.96 11.02 12.61
C VAL A 203 -9.07 12.06 12.56
N ASN A 204 -9.07 12.97 13.52
CA ASN A 204 -10.03 14.06 13.56
C ASN A 204 -9.78 15.05 12.42
N ARG A 205 -10.84 15.74 12.02
CA ARG A 205 -10.74 16.90 11.11
C ARG A 205 -9.94 18.01 11.79
N PHE A 206 -9.41 18.92 10.98
CA PHE A 206 -8.65 20.05 11.50
C PHE A 206 -9.50 20.89 12.44
N ASP A 207 -8.90 21.36 13.52
CA ASP A 207 -9.54 22.39 14.32
C ASP A 207 -9.56 23.74 13.59
N PHE A 208 -10.18 24.74 14.19
CA PHE A 208 -10.26 26.07 13.57
C PHE A 208 -8.87 26.70 13.36
N TRP A 209 -7.90 26.44 14.24
CA TRP A 209 -6.57 27.03 14.17
C TRP A 209 -5.75 26.41 13.05
N GLU A 210 -5.70 25.09 12.98
CA GLU A 210 -5.07 24.29 11.92
C GLU A 210 -5.67 24.65 10.56
N ALA A 211 -7.01 24.63 10.45
CA ALA A 211 -7.72 25.01 9.23
C ALA A 211 -7.39 26.45 8.80
N SER A 212 -7.30 27.38 9.77
CA SER A 212 -6.93 28.77 9.52
C SER A 212 -5.49 28.91 9.02
N ILE A 213 -4.55 28.13 9.55
CA ILE A 213 -3.14 28.12 9.11
C ILE A 213 -3.05 27.57 7.69
N MET A 214 -3.73 26.46 7.40
CA MET A 214 -3.78 25.89 6.05
C MET A 214 -4.39 26.85 5.04
N LEU A 215 -5.51 27.48 5.37
CA LEU A 215 -6.16 28.49 4.52
C LEU A 215 -5.22 29.65 4.21
N LYS A 216 -4.51 30.18 5.21
CA LYS A 216 -3.51 31.22 4.99
C LYS A 216 -2.40 30.76 4.05
N HIS A 217 -1.93 29.53 4.22
CA HIS A 217 -0.90 28.95 3.35
C HIS A 217 -1.38 28.83 1.90
N TYR A 218 -2.56 28.26 1.66
CA TYR A 218 -3.12 28.10 0.32
C TYR A 218 -3.41 29.43 -0.36
N ILE A 219 -3.99 30.38 0.37
CA ILE A 219 -4.30 31.70 -0.19
C ILE A 219 -3.02 32.46 -0.51
N ARG A 220 -2.00 32.41 0.36
CA ARG A 220 -0.70 33.01 0.04
C ARG A 220 -0.09 32.42 -1.23
N LYS A 221 -0.29 31.12 -1.47
CA LYS A 221 0.23 30.41 -2.64
C LYS A 221 -0.55 30.70 -3.92
N TRP A 222 -1.89 30.71 -3.87
CA TRP A 222 -2.75 30.79 -5.05
C TRP A 222 -3.34 32.18 -5.31
N SER A 223 -3.51 32.98 -4.25
CA SER A 223 -4.07 34.33 -4.30
C SER A 223 -3.35 35.28 -3.33
N PRO A 224 -2.07 35.60 -3.59
CA PRO A 224 -1.25 36.41 -2.68
C PRO A 224 -1.85 37.80 -2.38
N ASN A 225 -2.66 38.33 -3.32
CA ASN A 225 -3.31 39.64 -3.19
C ASN A 225 -4.69 39.58 -2.52
N ALA A 226 -5.23 38.40 -2.24
CA ALA A 226 -6.56 38.26 -1.63
C ALA A 226 -6.54 38.64 -0.15
N LYS A 227 -7.42 39.57 0.24
CA LYS A 227 -7.59 39.98 1.64
C LYS A 227 -8.46 38.97 2.38
N PHE A 228 -7.84 37.96 2.98
CA PHE A 228 -8.57 36.92 3.71
C PHE A 228 -8.62 37.16 5.23
N GLY A 229 -9.68 37.84 5.66
CA GLY A 229 -9.91 38.21 7.06
C GLY A 229 -10.31 37.05 7.97
N LYS A 230 -10.38 37.30 9.29
CA LYS A 230 -10.83 36.33 10.30
C LYS A 230 -12.26 35.81 10.03
N ARG A 231 -13.15 36.69 9.55
CA ARG A 231 -14.54 36.35 9.21
C ARG A 231 -14.62 35.32 8.09
N ALA A 232 -13.84 35.51 7.03
CA ALA A 232 -13.81 34.59 5.89
C ALA A 232 -13.25 33.21 6.29
N ARG A 233 -12.19 33.17 7.11
CA ARG A 233 -11.67 31.91 7.68
C ARG A 233 -12.69 31.17 8.53
N ARG A 234 -13.43 31.88 9.39
CA ARG A 234 -14.54 31.30 10.17
C ARG A 234 -15.64 30.75 9.29
N ALA A 235 -16.04 31.49 8.26
CA ALA A 235 -17.05 31.04 7.31
C ALA A 235 -16.62 29.75 6.59
N ILE A 236 -15.40 29.68 6.06
CA ILE A 236 -14.90 28.45 5.43
C ILE A 236 -14.82 27.29 6.43
N TYR A 237 -14.34 27.54 7.64
CA TYR A 237 -14.30 26.50 8.66
C TYR A 237 -15.71 25.96 8.99
N MET A 238 -16.71 26.84 9.13
CA MET A 238 -18.10 26.43 9.36
C MET A 238 -18.68 25.65 8.18
N LEU A 239 -18.33 26.01 6.94
CA LEU A 239 -18.77 25.31 5.73
C LEU A 239 -18.17 23.90 5.60
N THR A 240 -16.90 23.75 5.96
CA THR A 240 -16.13 22.50 5.75
C THR A 240 -16.06 21.61 6.98
N ASN A 241 -16.40 22.17 8.14
CA ASN A 241 -16.20 21.56 9.45
C ASN A 241 -14.78 20.97 9.61
N GLY A 242 -13.76 21.68 9.14
CA GLY A 242 -12.35 21.25 9.23
C GLY A 242 -11.90 20.20 8.20
N ASN A 243 -12.71 19.85 7.19
CA ASN A 243 -12.32 18.90 6.16
C ASN A 243 -11.18 19.44 5.29
N ALA A 244 -10.02 18.78 5.32
CA ALA A 244 -8.81 19.15 4.58
C ALA A 244 -9.04 19.36 3.08
N THR A 245 -9.75 18.42 2.45
CA THR A 245 -9.99 18.42 1.00
C THR A 245 -10.90 19.57 0.61
N GLU A 246 -12.01 19.75 1.32
CA GLU A 246 -12.95 20.84 1.05
C GLU A 246 -12.31 22.22 1.31
N ILE A 247 -11.50 22.36 2.36
CA ILE A 247 -10.73 23.58 2.64
C ILE A 247 -9.82 23.93 1.46
N ARG A 248 -9.08 22.93 0.96
CA ARG A 248 -8.18 23.09 -0.18
C ARG A 248 -8.94 23.47 -1.45
N ASP A 249 -10.05 22.78 -1.73
CA ASP A 249 -10.80 22.97 -2.96
C ASP A 249 -11.48 24.36 -2.98
N ILE A 250 -12.07 24.80 -1.87
CA ILE A 250 -12.61 26.17 -1.74
C ILE A 250 -11.50 27.22 -1.86
N ALA A 251 -10.34 27.00 -1.23
CA ALA A 251 -9.20 27.91 -1.35
C ALA A 251 -8.70 28.02 -2.81
N CYS A 252 -8.75 26.93 -3.58
CA CYS A 252 -8.40 26.92 -4.99
C CYS A 252 -9.46 27.64 -5.85
N MET A 253 -10.75 27.37 -5.62
CA MET A 253 -11.84 28.01 -6.35
C MET A 253 -11.88 29.53 -6.11
N THR A 254 -11.70 29.96 -4.86
CA THR A 254 -11.63 31.39 -4.50
C THR A 254 -10.41 32.10 -5.12
N ALA A 255 -9.39 31.35 -5.52
CA ALA A 255 -8.24 31.87 -6.24
C ALA A 255 -8.37 31.90 -7.77
N GLY A 256 -9.54 31.53 -8.32
CA GLY A 256 -9.73 31.43 -9.77
C GLY A 256 -9.01 30.24 -10.41
N GLY A 257 -8.55 29.27 -9.61
CA GLY A 257 -7.69 28.16 -10.00
C GLY A 257 -8.33 27.02 -10.82
N MET A 258 -9.57 27.16 -11.29
CA MET A 258 -10.24 26.14 -12.12
C MET A 258 -9.65 25.92 -13.53
N ARG A 259 -8.42 26.35 -13.80
CA ARG A 259 -7.70 26.04 -15.05
C ARG A 259 -6.68 24.90 -14.94
N GLN A 260 -6.33 24.40 -13.76
CA GLN A 260 -5.41 23.27 -13.64
C GLN A 260 -5.86 22.30 -12.54
N ARG A 261 -6.48 21.19 -12.95
CA ARG A 261 -6.65 20.03 -12.06
C ARG A 261 -5.25 19.47 -11.72
N PRO A 262 -5.01 19.05 -10.48
CA PRO A 262 -3.69 18.62 -10.00
C PRO A 262 -3.24 17.24 -10.49
N GLU A 263 -3.88 16.66 -11.51
CA GLU A 263 -3.37 15.43 -12.14
C GLU A 263 -2.12 15.70 -13.01
N GLN A 264 -1.84 16.96 -13.35
CA GLN A 264 -0.68 17.33 -14.18
C GLN A 264 0.55 17.81 -13.40
N VAL A 265 0.45 18.09 -12.09
CA VAL A 265 1.57 18.67 -11.32
C VAL A 265 2.46 17.60 -10.69
N ILE A 266 1.98 16.36 -10.52
CA ILE A 266 2.79 15.26 -9.98
C ILE A 266 3.80 14.75 -11.03
N ALA A 267 3.59 15.01 -12.32
CA ALA A 267 4.51 14.63 -13.39
C ALA A 267 5.69 15.61 -13.60
N ALA A 268 5.74 16.75 -12.91
CA ALA A 268 6.76 17.79 -13.12
C ALA A 268 7.78 17.91 -11.97
N SER A 269 7.80 16.96 -11.04
CA SER A 269 8.80 16.89 -9.97
C SER A 269 9.26 15.45 -9.73
N ALA A 270 9.62 14.77 -10.83
CA ALA A 270 10.50 13.60 -10.84
C ALA A 270 11.83 14.05 -11.45
#